data_AF-A0A7C0YAE9-F1
#
_entry.id   AF-A0A7C0YAE9-F1
#
_cell.length_a   1.000
_cell.length_b   1.000
_cell.length_c   1.000
_cell.angle_alpha   90.00
_cell.angle_beta   90.00
_cell.angle_gamma   90.00
#
_symmetry.space_group_name_H-M   'P 1'
#
loop_
_entity.id
_entity.type
_entity.pdbx_description
1 polymer ?
#
loop_
_entity_poly.entity_id
_entity_poly.type
_entity_poly.pdbx_seq_one_letter_code
_entity_poly.pdbx_strand_id
1 'polypeptide(L)' 'MSEVYRLRIFYKKEGIARFISHKDFCKIIERTLRRLDTPFKFTEGFHPHPKISFGPSLPVNFSGENEALDIFLI' A
#
# COMPACT_ATOMS: atom_id res chain seq x y z
N MET A 1 -13.83 13.49 17.04
CA MET A 1 -12.82 13.14 16.02
C MET A 1 -12.20 11.84 16.45
N SER A 2 -12.43 10.74 15.72
CA SER A 2 -11.67 9.52 15.97
C SER A 2 -10.19 9.80 15.69
N GLU A 3 -9.32 9.26 16.54
CA GLU A 3 -7.87 9.36 16.36
C GLU A 3 -7.48 8.59 15.11
N VAL A 4 -6.61 9.16 14.26
CA VAL A 4 -6.15 8.49 13.04
C VAL A 4 -4.70 8.08 13.22
N TYR A 5 -4.44 6.78 13.15
CA TYR A 5 -3.09 6.24 13.25
C TYR A 5 -2.48 6.06 11.86
N ARG A 6 -1.22 6.49 11.69
CA ARG A 6 -0.41 6.22 10.49
C ARG A 6 0.55 5.07 10.79
N LEU A 7 0.41 3.96 10.09
CA LEU A 7 1.34 2.84 10.16
C LEU A 7 2.21 2.81 8.89
N ARG A 8 3.53 2.93 9.08
CA ARG A 8 4.52 2.75 8.02
C ARG A 8 4.93 1.29 7.94
N ILE A 9 4.82 0.73 6.75
CA ILE A 9 5.18 -0.65 6.45
C ILE A 9 6.39 -0.63 5.52
N PHE A 10 7.45 -1.33 5.93
CA PHE A 10 8.60 -1.60 5.08
C PHE A 10 8.49 -2.99 4.47
N TYR A 11 8.83 -3.13 3.20
CA TYR A 11 8.75 -4.38 2.47
C TYR A 11 9.91 -4.56 1.50
N LYS A 12 10.18 -5.83 1.17
CA LYS A 12 11.11 -6.22 0.12
C LYS A 12 10.35 -6.53 -1.16
N LYS A 13 10.90 -6.11 -2.30
CA LYS A 13 10.42 -6.46 -3.64
C LYS A 13 11.56 -7.16 -4.37
N GLU A 14 11.65 -8.48 -4.19
CA GLU A 14 12.74 -9.31 -4.69
C GLU A 14 12.22 -10.56 -5.43
N GLY A 15 13.14 -11.36 -5.99
CA GLY A 15 12.77 -12.56 -6.74
C GLY A 15 11.80 -12.27 -7.88
N ILE A 16 10.71 -13.04 -7.98
CA ILE A 16 9.68 -12.84 -9.02
C ILE A 16 8.88 -11.54 -8.82
N ALA A 17 8.81 -11.00 -7.60
CA ALA A 17 8.04 -9.78 -7.31
C ALA A 17 8.64 -8.54 -7.99
N ARG A 18 9.93 -8.56 -8.36
CA ARG A 18 10.60 -7.47 -9.10
C ARG A 18 9.91 -7.16 -10.44
N PHE A 19 9.23 -8.15 -11.03
CA PHE A 19 8.54 -8.02 -12.32
C PHE A 19 7.14 -7.42 -12.21
N ILE A 20 6.62 -7.22 -11.00
CA ILE A 20 5.32 -6.57 -10.78
C ILE A 20 5.48 -5.05 -11.03
N SER A 21 4.63 -4.49 -11.88
CA SER A 21 4.57 -3.05 -12.12
C SER A 21 4.11 -2.30 -10.87
N HIS A 22 4.51 -1.05 -10.70
CA HIS A 22 4.05 -0.26 -9.55
C HIS A 22 2.51 -0.17 -9.48
N LYS A 23 1.85 0.00 -10.62
CA LYS A 23 0.38 0.07 -10.70
C LYS A 23 -0.29 -1.22 -10.23
N ASP A 24 0.23 -2.38 -10.63
CA ASP A 24 -0.33 -3.67 -10.21
C ASP A 24 -0.01 -3.96 -8.76
N PHE A 25 1.16 -3.55 -8.28
CA PHE A 25 1.51 -3.61 -6.86
C PHE A 25 0.52 -2.81 -6.01
N CYS A 26 0.20 -1.57 -6.39
CA CYS A 26 -0.78 -0.75 -5.67
C CYS A 26 -2.15 -1.42 -5.59
N LYS A 27 -2.62 -2.04 -6.69
CA LYS A 27 -3.88 -2.79 -6.71
C LYS A 27 -3.84 -4.04 -5.83
N ILE A 28 -2.71 -4.76 -5.81
CA ILE A 28 -2.52 -5.92 -4.95
C ILE A 28 -2.64 -5.49 -3.48
N ILE A 29 -1.92 -4.42 -3.08
CA ILE A 29 -2.01 -3.89 -1.71
C ILE A 29 -3.44 -3.46 -1.39
N GLU A 30 -4.10 -2.67 -2.23
CA GLU A 30 -5.46 -2.21 -1.99
C GLU A 30 -6.44 -3.40 -1.79
N ARG A 31 -6.35 -4.42 -2.66
CA ARG A 31 -7.18 -5.63 -2.56
C ARG A 31 -6.89 -6.42 -1.30
N THR A 32 -5.62 -6.54 -0.90
CA THR A 32 -5.23 -7.22 0.33
C THR A 32 -5.82 -6.49 1.54
N LEU A 33 -5.70 -5.17 1.62
CA LEU A 33 -6.25 -4.39 2.73
C LEU A 33 -7.77 -4.48 2.79
N ARG A 34 -8.48 -4.44 1.65
CA ARG A 34 -9.94 -4.62 1.60
C ARG A 34 -10.42 -5.98 2.11
N ARG A 35 -9.55 -6.99 2.15
CA ARG A 35 -9.87 -8.35 2.64
C ARG A 35 -9.60 -8.52 4.13
N LEU A 36 -8.96 -7.55 4.78
CA LEU A 36 -8.70 -7.57 6.20
C LEU A 36 -9.90 -6.98 6.95
N ASP A 37 -10.29 -7.63 8.04
CA ASP A 37 -11.26 -7.08 8.99
C ASP A 37 -10.55 -6.08 9.91
N THR A 38 -10.22 -4.91 9.36
CA THR A 38 -9.42 -3.88 10.04
C THR A 38 -10.00 -2.50 9.74
N PRO A 39 -10.11 -1.60 10.74
CA PRO A 39 -10.74 -0.29 10.58
C PRO A 39 -9.82 0.70 9.84
N PHE A 40 -9.69 0.55 8.52
CA PHE A 40 -8.92 1.49 7.71
C PHE A 40 -9.65 2.83 7.55
N LYS A 41 -8.89 3.92 7.48
CA LYS A 41 -9.38 5.19 6.94
C LYS A 41 -9.51 5.07 5.43
N PHE A 42 -10.66 5.47 4.89
CA PHE A 42 -10.93 5.48 3.46
C PHE A 42 -10.72 6.87 2.86
N THR A 43 -10.51 6.92 1.54
CA THR A 43 -10.51 8.15 0.75
C THR A 43 -11.90 8.79 0.67
N GLU A 44 -11.95 10.10 0.47
CA GLU A 44 -13.18 10.91 0.51
C GLU A 44 -13.74 11.21 -0.90
N GLY A 45 -13.30 10.47 -1.92
CA GLY A 45 -13.78 10.62 -3.30
C GLY A 45 -14.97 9.72 -3.64
N PHE A 46 -15.48 9.85 -4.87
CA PHE A 46 -16.63 9.08 -5.38
C PHE A 46 -16.44 7.54 -5.44
N HIS A 47 -15.20 7.06 -5.32
CA HIS A 47 -14.85 5.64 -5.26
C HIS A 47 -13.97 5.37 -4.03
N PRO A 48 -14.57 5.18 -2.84
CA PRO A 48 -13.80 5.01 -1.62
C PRO A 48 -12.96 3.73 -1.68
N HIS A 49 -11.70 3.89 -1.29
CA HIS A 49 -10.72 2.83 -1.13
C HIS A 49 -9.90 3.11 0.13
N PRO A 50 -9.26 2.09 0.73
CA PRO A 50 -8.33 2.32 1.83
C PRO A 50 -7.34 3.42 1.47
N LYS A 51 -7.15 4.40 2.35
CA LYS A 51 -6.20 5.48 2.16
C LYS A 51 -4.80 4.88 2.30
N ILE A 52 -4.01 4.98 1.23
CA ILE A 52 -2.64 4.45 1.16
C ILE A 52 -1.76 5.55 0.60
N SER A 53 -0.57 5.72 1.16
CA SER A 53 0.49 6.55 0.59
C SER A 53 1.67 5.66 0.25
N PHE A 54 1.94 5.49 -1.04
CA PHE A 54 3.09 4.71 -1.49
C PHE A 54 4.36 5.56 -1.47
N GLY A 55 5.47 4.93 -1.11
CA GLY A 55 6.81 5.49 -1.33
C GLY A 55 7.18 5.58 -2.82
N PRO A 56 8.44 5.92 -3.13
CA PRO A 56 8.91 5.99 -4.50
C PRO A 56 8.74 4.63 -5.20
N SER A 57 8.33 4.66 -6.47
CA SER A 57 8.19 3.43 -7.24
C SER A 57 9.54 2.89 -7.68
N LEU A 58 9.76 1.59 -7.52
CA LEU A 58 10.84 0.89 -8.20
C LEU A 58 10.51 0.66 -9.68
N PRO A 59 11.48 0.82 -10.60
CA PRO A 59 11.33 0.35 -11.97
C PRO A 59 11.00 -1.14 -12.02
N VAL A 60 10.31 -1.56 -13.08
CA VAL A 60 10.12 -2.99 -13.35
C VAL A 60 11.49 -3.64 -13.51
N ASN A 61 11.62 -4.87 -13.03
CA ASN A 61 12.87 -5.62 -13.02
C ASN A 61 13.95 -5.06 -12.07
N PHE A 62 13.63 -4.14 -11.15
CA PHE A 62 14.53 -3.76 -10.05
C PHE A 62 14.09 -4.41 -8.74
N SER A 63 15.08 -4.78 -7.93
CA SER A 63 14.87 -5.31 -6.59
C SER A 63 15.13 -4.22 -5.55
N GLY A 64 14.38 -4.24 -4.45
CA GLY A 64 14.57 -3.32 -3.33
C GLY A 64 14.21 -3.97 -2.00
N GLU A 65 14.85 -3.50 -0.93
CA GLU A 65 14.81 -4.15 0.38
C GLU A 65 14.10 -3.35 1.48
N ASN A 66 13.97 -2.03 1.30
CA ASN A 66 13.39 -1.13 2.29
C ASN A 66 12.38 -0.18 1.62
N GLU A 67 11.58 -0.73 0.71
CA GLU A 67 10.48 0.02 0.12
C GLU A 67 9.43 0.34 1.19
N ALA A 68 8.78 1.49 1.08
CA ALA A 68 7.85 1.96 2.10
C ALA A 68 6.45 2.20 1.53
N LEU A 69 5.43 1.94 2.36
CA LEU A 69 4.08 2.46 2.19
C LEU A 69 3.49 2.81 3.55
N ASP A 70 2.60 3.79 3.58
CA ASP A 70 1.86 4.19 4.76
C ASP A 70 0.38 3.83 4.57
N ILE A 71 -0.23 3.23 5.59
CA ILE A 71 -1.67 3.02 5.70
C ILE A 71 -2.22 3.80 6.90
N PHE A 72 -3.53 4.06 6.89
CA PHE A 72 -4.20 4.86 7.89
C PHE A 72 -5.34 4.07 8.54
N LEU A 73 -5.41 4.09 9.87
CA LEU A 73 -6.40 3.39 10.69
C LEU A 73 -7.26 4.39 11.47
N ILE A 74 -8.49 4.00 11.80
CA ILE A 74 -9.46 4.74 12.62
C ILE A 74 -9.74 3.95 13.91
#